data_AF-A0A7C5R461-F1
#
_entry.id   AF-A0A7C5R461-F1
#
_cell.length_a   1.000
_cell.length_b   1.000
_cell.length_c   1.000
_cell.angle_alpha   90.00
_cell.angle_beta   90.00
_cell.angle_gamma   90.00
#
_symmetry.space_group_name_H-M   'P 1'
#
loop_
_entity.id
_entity.type
_entity.pdbx_description
1 polymer ?
#
loop_
_entity_poly.entity_id
_entity_poly.type
_entity_poly.pdbx_seq_one_letter_code
_entity_poly.pdbx_strand_id
1 'polypeptide(L)' 'WQATSRKGMTLVPLVLYFNHKGLAKIKIGIAKGKKLHDKRADDAKQDWKRKQARLMRERG' A
#
# COMPACT_ATOMS: atom_id res chain seq x y z
N TRP A 1 13.63 -13.00 16.98
CA TRP A 1 13.26 -11.82 16.18
C TRP A 1 14.38 -11.50 15.19
N GLN A 2 14.39 -12.11 14.00
CA GLN A 2 15.46 -11.89 12.98
C GLN A 2 14.94 -11.36 11.64
N ALA A 3 13.65 -11.02 11.53
CA ALA A 3 13.05 -10.60 10.27
C ALA A 3 13.30 -9.12 9.92
N THR A 4 13.57 -8.27 10.91
CA THR A 4 13.87 -6.83 10.72
C THR A 4 15.34 -6.54 10.40
N SER A 5 16.27 -7.46 10.69
CA SER A 5 17.69 -7.30 10.34
C SER A 5 18.01 -7.58 8.87
N ARG A 6 17.03 -8.05 8.08
CA ARG A 6 17.18 -8.23 6.63
C ARG A 6 17.07 -6.86 5.95
N LYS A 7 18.19 -6.40 5.35
CA LYS A 7 18.29 -5.11 4.63
C LYS A 7 17.11 -4.94 3.65
N GLY A 8 16.40 -3.81 3.76
CA GLY A 8 15.33 -3.40 2.83
C GLY A 8 13.92 -3.88 3.18
N MET A 9 13.70 -4.43 4.38
CA MET A 9 12.37 -4.78 4.90
C MET A 9 11.87 -3.67 5.83
N THR A 10 10.66 -3.15 5.59
CA THR A 10 10.02 -2.11 6.39
C THR A 10 8.79 -2.67 7.08
N LEU A 11 8.57 -2.22 8.32
CA LEU A 11 7.38 -2.55 9.09
C LEU A 11 6.22 -1.66 8.63
N VAL A 12 5.10 -2.24 8.19
CA VAL A 12 3.95 -1.48 7.67
C VAL A 12 2.68 -1.88 8.43
N PRO A 13 1.92 -0.91 8.95
CA PRO A 13 0.61 -1.19 9.53
C PRO A 13 -0.38 -1.55 8.41
N LEU A 14 -1.06 -2.68 8.55
CA LEU A 14 -2.07 -3.14 7.58
C LEU A 14 -3.45 -2.64 7.96
N VAL A 15 -3.92 -2.98 9.16
CA VAL A 15 -5.29 -2.67 9.62
C VAL A 15 -5.28 -2.43 11.12
N LEU A 16 -5.93 -1.34 11.54
CA LEU A 16 -6.32 -1.10 12.93
C LEU A 16 -7.72 -1.69 13.13
N TYR A 17 -7.88 -2.58 14.11
CA TYR A 17 -9.17 -3.18 14.44
C TYR A 17 -9.37 -3.22 15.95
N PHE A 18 -10.61 -3.02 16.40
CA PHE A 18 -10.97 -3.21 17.80
C PHE A 18 -11.27 -4.69 18.02
N ASN A 19 -10.64 -5.28 19.03
CA ASN A 19 -10.96 -6.66 19.41
C ASN A 19 -12.28 -6.71 20.19
N HIS A 20 -12.79 -7.93 20.43
CA HIS A 20 -14.02 -8.18 21.19
C HIS A 20 -13.98 -7.63 22.63
N LYS A 21 -12.80 -7.23 23.13
CA LYS A 21 -12.57 -6.63 24.45
C LYS A 21 -12.43 -5.10 24.41
N GLY A 22 -12.75 -4.46 23.27
CA GLY A 22 -12.70 -3.01 23.10
C GLY A 22 -11.29 -2.42 22.92
N LEU A 23 -10.25 -3.25 22.81
CA LEU A 23 -8.87 -2.79 22.64
C LEU A 23 -8.54 -2.63 21.15
N ALA A 24 -7.96 -1.48 20.80
CA ALA A 24 -7.41 -1.23 19.48
C ALA A 24 -6.16 -2.08 19.26
N LYS A 25 -6.19 -2.94 18.24
CA LYS A 25 -5.08 -3.77 17.79
C LYS A 25 -4.67 -3.37 16.39
N ILE A 26 -3.36 -3.35 16.15
CA ILE A 26 -2.79 -3.09 14.84
C ILE A 26 -2.23 -4.41 14.30
N LYS A 27 -2.71 -4.82 13.13
CA LYS A 27 -2.07 -5.89 12.35
C LYS A 27 -0.88 -5.29 11.62
N ILE A 28 0.32 -5.75 11.96
CA ILE A 28 1.57 -5.27 11.38
C ILE A 28 2.10 -6.32 10.40
N GLY A 29 2.50 -5.88 9.22
CA GLY A 29 3.17 -6.70 8.21
C GLY A 29 4.61 -6.25 7.98
N ILE A 30 5.42 -7.13 7.40
CA ILE A 30 6.75 -6.80 6.91
C ILE A 30 6.65 -6.71 5.39
N ALA A 31 7.05 -5.57 4.81
CA ALA A 31 7.00 -5.34 3.37
C ALA A 31 8.38 -4.94 2.85
N LYS A 32 8.64 -5.26 1.58
CA LYS A 32 9.83 -4.78 0.85
C LYS A 32 9.39 -3.66 -0.08
N GLY A 33 10.09 -2.52 -0.04
CA GLY A 33 9.84 -1.41 -0.96
C GLY A 33 9.99 -1.84 -2.42
N LYS A 34 9.12 -1.34 -3.31
CA LYS A 34 9.20 -1.62 -4.75
C LYS A 34 10.49 -1.04 -5.34
N LYS A 35 11.08 -1.72 -6.32
CA LYS A 35 12.27 -1.19 -7.03
C LYS A 35 11.86 0.05 -7.85
N LEU A 36 12.75 1.04 -7.96
CA LEU A 36 12.50 2.32 -8.64
C LEU A 36 12.06 2.17 -10.12
N HIS A 37 12.55 1.14 -10.82
CA HIS A 37 12.12 0.88 -12.21
C HIS A 37 10.66 0.46 -12.28
N ASP A 38 10.23 -0.45 -11.39
CA ASP A 38 8.84 -0.92 -11.35
C ASP A 38 7.86 0.15 -10.87
N LYS A 39 8.35 1.17 -10.14
CA LYS A 39 7.53 2.29 -9.66
C LYS A 39 7.10 3.19 -10.83
N ARG A 40 8.00 3.48 -11.78
CA ARG A 40 7.69 4.36 -12.93
C ARG A 40 6.56 3.82 -13.81
N ALA A 41 6.59 2.52 -14.10
CA ALA A 41 5.55 1.87 -14.92
C ALA A 41 4.18 1.86 -14.21
N ASP A 42 4.16 1.60 -12.90
CA ASP A 42 2.93 1.63 -12.12
C ASP A 42 2.35 3.03 -11.96
N ASP A 43 3.20 4.03 -11.71
CA ASP A 43 2.79 5.43 -11.56
C ASP A 43 2.12 5.93 -12.85
N ALA A 44 2.71 5.61 -14.01
CA ALA A 44 2.12 5.93 -15.31
C ALA A 44 0.76 5.22 -15.52
N LYS A 45 0.66 3.94 -15.15
CA LYS A 45 -0.59 3.18 -15.24
C LYS A 45 -1.68 3.73 -14.31
N GLN A 46 -1.31 4.17 -13.10
CA GLN A 46 -2.26 4.79 -12.16
C GLN A 46 -2.73 6.17 -12.64
N ASP A 47 -1.83 6.98 -13.20
CA ASP A 47 -2.20 8.28 -13.76
C ASP A 47 -3.15 8.11 -14.95
N TRP A 48 -2.88 7.14 -15.84
CA TRP A 48 -3.77 6.80 -16.94
C TRP A 48 -5.15 6.35 -16.45
N LYS A 49 -5.22 5.45 -15.47
CA LYS A 49 -6.50 5.03 -14.87
C LYS A 49 -7.29 6.20 -14.29
N ARG A 50 -6.62 7.15 -13.63
CA ARG A 50 -7.26 8.36 -13.08
C ARG A 50 -7.82 9.25 -14.20
N LYS A 51 -7.07 9.44 -15.29
CA LYS A 51 -7.56 10.18 -16.47
C LYS A 51 -8.76 9.50 -17.12
N GLN A 52 -8.71 8.18 -17.32
CA GLN A 52 -9.85 7.41 -17.84
C GLN A 52 -11.10 7.56 -16.97
N ALA A 53 -10.95 7.45 -15.64
CA ALA A 53 -12.06 7.62 -14.70
C ALA A 53 -12.63 9.05 -14.66
N ARG A 54 -11.84 10.06 -15.05
CA ARG A 54 -12.32 11.44 -15.20
C ARG A 54 -13.09 11.63 -16.51
N LEU A 55 -12.55 11.14 -17.63
CA LEU A 55 -13.21 11.19 -18.93
C LEU A 55 -14.56 10.46 -18.94
N MET A 56 -14.66 9.34 -18.23
CA MET A 56 -15.92 8.61 -18.08
C MET A 56 -16.94 9.35 -17.20
N ARG A 57 -16.49 10.21 -16.27
CA ARG A 57 -17.36 11.05 -15.44
C ARG A 57 -17.82 12.34 -16.13
N GLU A 58 -17.01 12.92 -17.00
CA GLU A 58 -17.37 14.12 -17.78
C GLU A 58 -18.32 13.81 -18.96
N ARG A 59 -18.48 12.54 -19.33
CA ARG A 59 -19.35 12.09 -20.44
C ARG A 59 -20.68 11.48 -19.99
N GLY A 60 -20.98 11.45 -18.69
CA GLY A 60 -22.28 11.03 -18.14
C GLY A 60 -22.95 12.20 -17.45
#